data_AF-A0A1M3N746-F1
#
_entry.id   AF-A0A1M3N746-F1
#
_cell.length_a   1.000
_cell.length_b   1.000
_cell.length_c   1.000
_cell.angle_alpha   90.00
_cell.angle_beta   90.00
_cell.angle_gamma   90.00
#
_symmetry.space_group_name_H-M   'P 1'
#
loop_
_entity.id
_entity.type
_entity.pdbx_description
1 polymer ?
#
loop_
_entity_poly.entity_id
_entity_poly.type
_entity_poly.pdbx_seq_one_letter_code
_entity_poly.pdbx_strand_id
1 'polypeptide(L)'
;MAAFCAASCAQRPPLPPPPGPPARALMVREGRISLQVTAYVELHAWLATAARTGAEVDPALETARLAYARSLRDDDDDLLLERTARALSACADDHCSSTAVASEGFGHAYDRALPHFVARTWADRASAAWVGLEASRAVLGAIGPAADAIFTRAASDLGLTWPDHPVPISVVSEAPPVGRAALAPVALSTRGRCFFRDRATGRGPDEGVDQARILDCLLVHALSAVQGEDAALAGPLHDTLVRELGPHDGERAWSLLIIHSAATIVTGWEPKHRSVHRRSAEAVELSMLEWLAKEWRGARAEPLDAFAARYAARWREVHPAKE
;
A
#
# COMPACT_ATOMS: atom_id res chain seq x y z
N MET A 1 -25.87 34.88 -23.30
CA MET A 1 -24.53 34.63 -22.71
C MET A 1 -24.73 33.88 -21.41
N ALA A 2 -24.63 32.55 -21.45
CA ALA A 2 -24.71 31.72 -20.25
C ALA A 2 -23.30 31.61 -19.64
N ALA A 3 -23.16 32.08 -18.41
CA ALA A 3 -21.94 31.95 -17.63
C ALA A 3 -21.85 30.50 -17.12
N PHE A 4 -20.92 29.73 -17.68
CA PHE A 4 -20.50 28.44 -17.12
C PHE A 4 -19.77 28.71 -15.81
N CYS A 5 -20.38 28.33 -14.68
CA CYS A 5 -19.68 28.19 -13.42
C CYS A 5 -18.73 26.99 -13.53
N ALA A 6 -17.45 27.27 -13.79
CA ALA A 6 -16.37 26.30 -13.59
C ALA A 6 -16.23 26.06 -12.08
N ALA A 7 -16.92 25.04 -11.56
CA ALA A 7 -16.56 24.43 -10.29
C ALA A 7 -15.19 23.78 -10.51
N SER A 8 -14.14 24.51 -10.12
CA SER A 8 -12.77 24.03 -10.22
C SER A 8 -12.60 22.80 -9.30
N CYS A 9 -12.44 21.63 -9.91
CA CYS A 9 -11.99 20.39 -9.29
C CYS A 9 -10.55 20.55 -8.80
N ALA A 10 -10.34 21.39 -7.78
CA ALA A 10 -9.04 21.55 -7.15
C ALA A 10 -8.97 20.65 -5.92
N GLN A 11 -8.38 19.46 -6.09
CA GLN A 11 -7.88 18.67 -4.95
C GLN A 11 -7.06 19.59 -4.05
N ARG A 12 -7.52 19.79 -2.81
CA ARG A 12 -6.80 20.61 -1.82
C ARG A 12 -5.36 20.08 -1.71
N PRO A 13 -4.34 20.95 -1.77
CA PRO A 13 -2.97 20.52 -1.54
C PRO A 13 -2.84 19.92 -0.12
N PRO A 14 -1.99 18.91 0.06
CA PRO A 14 -1.76 18.29 1.37
C PRO A 14 -1.27 19.35 2.38
N LEU A 15 -1.69 19.22 3.63
CA LEU A 15 -1.27 20.14 4.69
C LEU A 15 0.24 20.00 4.97
N PRO A 16 0.94 21.09 5.30
CA PRO A 16 2.33 21.00 5.73
C PRO A 16 2.45 20.15 7.01
N PRO A 17 3.60 19.49 7.24
CA PRO A 17 3.82 18.74 8.48
C PRO A 17 3.77 19.65 9.72
N PRO A 18 3.29 19.14 10.86
CA PRO A 18 3.21 19.91 12.10
C PRO A 18 4.60 20.33 12.60
N PRO A 19 4.73 21.50 13.27
CA PRO A 19 6.00 21.97 13.81
C PRO A 19 6.44 21.17 15.04
N GLY A 20 7.74 20.83 15.11
CA GLY A 20 8.35 20.07 16.22
C GLY A 20 8.92 18.71 15.79
N PRO A 21 9.60 17.96 16.69
CA PRO A 21 10.02 16.60 16.38
C PRO A 21 8.77 15.73 16.13
N PRO A 22 8.75 14.88 15.09
CA PRO A 22 7.56 14.12 14.76
C PRO A 22 7.26 13.09 15.85
N ALA A 23 5.95 12.92 16.10
CA ALA A 23 5.45 11.81 16.91
C ALA A 23 5.91 10.47 16.35
N ARG A 24 6.00 9.44 17.20
CA ARG A 24 6.36 8.07 16.78
C ARG A 24 5.33 7.45 15.83
N ALA A 25 4.08 7.91 15.93
CA ALA A 25 2.99 7.52 15.06
C ALA A 25 2.37 8.78 14.45
N LEU A 26 2.23 8.76 13.13
CA LEU A 26 1.44 9.71 12.35
C LEU A 26 0.16 9.00 11.94
N MET A 27 -0.97 9.68 12.05
CA MET A 27 -2.26 9.09 11.72
C MET A 27 -3.15 10.14 11.08
N VAL A 28 -3.79 9.76 9.99
CA VAL A 28 -4.90 10.48 9.40
C VAL A 28 -6.12 9.56 9.41
N ARG A 29 -7.29 10.15 9.61
CA ARG A 29 -8.56 9.42 9.61
C ARG A 29 -9.50 10.06 8.62
N GLU A 30 -10.20 9.20 7.89
CA GLU A 30 -11.29 9.59 7.00
C GLU A 30 -12.38 8.53 7.05
N GLY A 31 -13.54 8.90 7.60
CA GLY A 31 -14.61 7.96 7.91
C GLY A 31 -14.14 6.78 8.80
N ARG A 32 -14.29 5.56 8.26
CA ARG A 32 -13.93 4.28 8.90
C ARG A 32 -12.52 3.80 8.52
N ILE A 33 -11.76 4.57 7.76
CA ILE A 33 -10.38 4.23 7.41
C ILE A 33 -9.45 5.16 8.17
N SER A 34 -8.45 4.58 8.84
CA SER A 34 -7.37 5.33 9.44
C SER A 34 -6.07 4.90 8.80
N LEU A 35 -5.38 5.82 8.13
CA LEU A 35 -4.06 5.54 7.59
C LEU A 35 -3.03 5.94 8.64
N GLN A 36 -2.10 5.05 8.96
CA GLN A 36 -1.10 5.27 9.99
C GLN A 36 0.32 4.96 9.50
N VAL A 37 1.29 5.79 9.87
CA VAL A 37 2.72 5.50 9.68
C VAL A 37 3.37 5.55 11.05
N THR A 38 4.11 4.50 11.41
CA THR A 38 4.84 4.47 12.68
C THR A 38 6.32 4.31 12.44
N ALA A 39 7.14 4.94 13.28
CA ALA A 39 8.60 4.78 13.28
C ALA A 39 9.01 3.30 13.44
N TYR A 40 8.15 2.49 14.06
CA TYR A 40 8.39 1.07 14.33
C TYR A 40 8.31 0.22 13.07
N VAL A 41 7.20 0.32 12.34
CA VAL A 41 6.99 -0.40 11.07
C VAL A 41 7.98 0.09 10.03
N GLU A 42 8.31 1.39 10.04
CA GLU A 42 9.31 2.00 9.17
C GLU A 42 10.71 1.42 9.35
N LEU A 43 11.18 1.37 10.60
CA LEU A 43 12.50 0.81 10.89
C LEU A 43 12.56 -0.65 10.48
N HIS A 44 11.52 -1.44 10.79
CA HIS A 44 11.43 -2.83 10.39
C HIS A 44 11.49 -3.01 8.87
N ALA A 45 10.66 -2.27 8.13
CA ALA A 45 10.63 -2.30 6.67
C ALA A 45 11.96 -1.87 6.04
N TRP A 46 12.61 -0.86 6.61
CA TRP A 46 13.89 -0.35 6.11
C TRP A 46 15.04 -1.33 6.34
N LEU A 47 15.16 -1.89 7.54
CA LEU A 47 16.18 -2.88 7.85
C LEU A 47 15.99 -4.16 7.03
N ALA A 48 14.74 -4.62 6.85
CA ALA A 48 14.42 -5.75 6.00
C ALA A 48 14.82 -5.51 4.54
N THR A 49 14.60 -4.30 4.03
CA THR A 49 15.07 -3.89 2.70
C THR A 49 16.57 -4.00 2.57
N ALA A 50 17.28 -3.28 3.44
CA ALA A 50 18.73 -3.18 3.36
C ALA A 50 19.42 -4.53 3.57
N ALA A 51 18.80 -5.41 4.36
CA ALA A 51 19.22 -6.79 4.51
C ALA A 51 19.12 -7.59 3.20
N ARG A 52 18.05 -7.41 2.41
CA ARG A 52 17.80 -8.14 1.17
C ARG A 52 18.50 -7.58 -0.06
N THR A 53 18.57 -6.26 -0.17
CA THR A 53 19.21 -5.59 -1.31
C THR A 53 20.71 -5.42 -1.14
N GLY A 54 21.22 -5.61 0.08
CA GLY A 54 22.60 -5.25 0.41
C GLY A 54 22.85 -3.75 0.42
N ALA A 55 21.79 -2.92 0.44
CA ALA A 55 21.93 -1.47 0.50
C ALA A 55 22.70 -1.05 1.75
N GLU A 56 23.57 -0.06 1.59
CA GLU A 56 24.29 0.57 2.69
C GLU A 56 23.31 1.29 3.62
N VAL A 57 23.58 1.18 4.92
CA VAL A 57 22.86 1.88 5.99
C VAL A 57 23.85 2.68 6.82
N ASP A 58 23.34 3.58 7.67
CA ASP A 58 24.15 4.22 8.69
C ASP A 58 24.95 3.15 9.47
N PRO A 59 26.27 3.33 9.71
CA PRO A 59 27.08 2.38 10.47
C PRO A 59 26.48 1.96 11.81
N ALA A 60 25.71 2.83 12.47
CA ALA A 60 25.02 2.51 13.72
C ALA A 60 23.89 1.46 13.55
N LEU A 61 23.35 1.31 12.34
CA LEU A 61 22.28 0.37 11.99
C LEU A 61 22.80 -0.93 11.38
N GLU A 62 24.09 -1.00 11.05
CA GLU A 62 24.69 -2.14 10.33
C GLU A 62 24.53 -3.47 11.08
N THR A 63 24.67 -3.43 12.42
CA THR A 63 24.44 -4.62 13.26
C THR A 63 23.00 -5.14 13.14
N ALA A 64 22.03 -4.24 13.04
CA ALA A 64 20.62 -4.59 12.86
C ALA A 64 20.37 -5.13 11.45
N ARG A 65 20.90 -4.48 10.42
CA ARG A 65 20.83 -4.95 9.02
C ARG A 65 21.34 -6.38 8.88
N LEU A 66 22.50 -6.69 9.48
CA LEU A 66 23.07 -8.04 9.46
C LEU A 66 22.22 -9.07 10.22
N ALA A 67 21.57 -8.67 11.32
CA ALA A 67 20.66 -9.54 12.06
C ALA A 67 19.38 -9.86 11.26
N TYR A 68 18.83 -8.86 10.56
CA TYR A 68 17.74 -9.06 9.60
C TYR A 68 18.19 -9.98 8.46
N ALA A 69 19.36 -9.76 7.87
CA ALA A 69 19.87 -10.60 6.78
C ALA A 69 20.04 -12.08 7.18
N ARG A 70 20.42 -12.35 8.44
CA ARG A 70 20.45 -13.73 8.97
C ARG A 70 19.06 -14.31 9.15
N SER A 71 18.14 -13.53 9.73
CA SER A 71 16.79 -14.00 10.07
C SER A 71 15.91 -14.21 8.82
N LEU A 72 16.14 -13.42 7.77
CA LEU A 72 15.37 -13.46 6.52
C LEU A 72 15.95 -14.40 5.46
N ARG A 73 17.07 -15.08 5.75
CA ARG A 73 17.75 -15.94 4.77
C ARG A 73 16.85 -17.06 4.25
N ASP A 74 16.02 -17.61 5.13
CA ASP A 74 15.15 -18.75 4.85
C ASP A 74 13.65 -18.36 4.95
N ASP A 75 13.34 -17.05 4.99
CA ASP A 75 11.96 -16.51 5.03
C ASP A 75 11.45 -16.24 3.61
N ASP A 76 11.44 -17.29 2.78
CA ASP A 76 11.08 -17.20 1.35
C ASP A 76 9.64 -16.72 1.11
N ASP A 77 8.73 -17.08 2.04
CA ASP A 77 7.30 -16.73 1.99
C ASP A 77 6.97 -15.43 2.76
N ASP A 78 7.97 -14.73 3.31
CA ASP A 78 7.81 -13.47 4.03
C ASP A 78 6.94 -13.51 5.30
N LEU A 79 6.70 -14.70 5.85
CA LEU A 79 5.81 -14.89 7.01
C LEU A 79 6.35 -14.24 8.28
N LEU A 80 7.68 -14.20 8.42
CA LEU A 80 8.33 -13.50 9.54
C LEU A 80 8.17 -11.98 9.41
N LEU A 81 8.34 -11.43 8.22
CA LEU A 81 8.10 -10.00 8.01
C LEU A 81 6.64 -9.61 8.25
N GLU A 82 5.69 -10.40 7.75
CA GLU A 82 4.25 -10.11 7.92
C GLU A 82 3.84 -10.10 9.38
N ARG A 83 4.18 -11.14 10.14
CA ARG A 83 3.79 -11.22 11.56
C ARG A 83 4.42 -10.09 12.37
N THR A 84 5.66 -9.72 12.06
CA THR A 84 6.39 -8.69 12.80
C THR A 84 5.82 -7.31 12.49
N ALA A 85 5.61 -6.98 11.22
CA ALA A 85 5.00 -5.72 10.82
C ALA A 85 3.63 -5.52 11.46
N ARG A 86 2.81 -6.58 11.50
CA ARG A 86 1.48 -6.57 12.15
C ARG A 86 1.57 -6.36 13.66
N ALA A 87 2.53 -6.98 14.34
CA ALA A 87 2.73 -6.76 15.77
C ALA A 87 3.19 -5.33 16.06
N LEU A 88 4.12 -4.80 15.24
CA LEU A 88 4.64 -3.44 15.36
C LEU A 88 3.60 -2.36 15.03
N SER A 89 2.66 -2.62 14.11
CA SER A 89 1.62 -1.65 13.75
C SER A 89 0.59 -1.41 14.85
N ALA A 90 0.45 -2.36 15.79
CA ALA A 90 -0.42 -2.22 16.96
C ALA A 90 0.22 -1.44 18.11
N CYS A 91 1.50 -1.08 18.00
CA CYS A 91 2.24 -0.45 19.09
C CYS A 91 2.10 1.08 19.14
N ALA A 92 1.82 1.57 20.34
CA ALA A 92 1.72 3.00 20.64
C ALA A 92 3.02 3.62 21.16
N ASP A 93 3.95 2.80 21.65
CA ASP A 93 5.20 3.25 22.28
C ASP A 93 6.39 2.29 22.04
N ASP A 94 7.58 2.76 22.42
CA ASP A 94 8.84 2.05 22.22
C ASP A 94 8.88 0.72 23.01
N HIS A 95 8.22 0.66 24.18
CA HIS A 95 8.17 -0.53 25.03
C HIS A 95 7.35 -1.66 24.37
N CYS A 96 6.18 -1.32 23.82
CA CYS A 96 5.38 -2.25 23.03
C CYS A 96 6.19 -2.76 21.83
N SER A 97 6.84 -1.86 21.08
CA SER A 97 7.59 -2.27 19.89
C SER A 97 8.74 -3.22 20.21
N SER A 98 9.44 -2.99 21.33
CA SER A 98 10.52 -3.86 21.79
C SER A 98 9.99 -5.23 22.20
N THR A 99 8.85 -5.25 22.90
CA THR A 99 8.17 -6.49 23.29
C THR A 99 7.69 -7.29 22.07
N ALA A 100 7.18 -6.60 21.05
CA ALA A 100 6.65 -7.21 19.83
C ALA A 100 7.71 -7.97 19.03
N VAL A 101 8.98 -7.56 19.11
CA VAL A 101 10.10 -8.20 18.37
C VAL A 101 10.99 -9.05 19.26
N ALA A 102 10.76 -9.10 20.57
CA ALA A 102 11.67 -9.67 21.55
C ALA A 102 12.05 -11.14 21.28
N SER A 103 11.11 -11.92 20.72
CA SER A 103 11.32 -13.34 20.38
C SER A 103 11.99 -13.57 19.02
N GLU A 104 12.15 -12.53 18.20
CA GLU A 104 12.68 -12.67 16.85
C GLU A 104 14.21 -12.60 16.84
N GLY A 105 14.86 -13.30 15.90
CA GLY A 105 16.33 -13.38 15.81
C GLY A 105 17.05 -12.02 15.63
N PHE A 106 16.32 -11.00 15.19
CA PHE A 106 16.79 -9.62 15.07
C PHE A 106 16.34 -8.69 16.22
N GLY A 107 15.51 -9.14 17.16
CA GLY A 107 14.82 -8.30 18.14
C GLY A 107 15.76 -7.37 18.93
N HIS A 108 16.79 -7.93 19.56
CA HIS A 108 17.78 -7.13 20.29
C HIS A 108 18.54 -6.12 19.42
N ALA A 109 18.73 -6.40 18.14
CA ALA A 109 19.40 -5.49 17.24
C ALA A 109 18.46 -4.37 16.77
N TYR A 110 17.18 -4.68 16.56
CA TYR A 110 16.11 -3.70 16.33
C TYR A 110 15.98 -2.73 17.51
N ASP A 111 15.91 -3.23 18.74
CA ASP A 111 15.74 -2.40 19.94
C ASP A 111 16.89 -1.39 20.11
N ARG A 112 18.12 -1.81 19.79
CA ARG A 112 19.28 -0.91 19.81
C ARG A 112 19.29 0.10 18.67
N ALA A 113 18.74 -0.27 17.52
CA ALA A 113 18.65 0.60 16.34
C ALA A 113 17.58 1.69 16.49
N LEU A 114 16.49 1.40 17.20
CA LEU A 114 15.31 2.27 17.29
C LEU A 114 15.63 3.69 17.77
N PRO A 115 16.37 3.93 18.87
CA PRO A 115 16.70 5.29 19.31
C PRO A 115 17.51 6.08 18.27
N HIS A 116 18.43 5.42 17.56
CA HIS A 116 19.25 6.06 16.54
C HIS A 116 18.42 6.43 15.31
N PHE A 117 17.61 5.50 14.81
CA PHE A 117 16.69 5.73 13.72
C PHE A 117 15.76 6.91 13.99
N VAL A 118 15.16 6.91 15.18
CA VAL A 118 14.30 7.98 15.68
C VAL A 118 14.99 9.34 15.68
N ALA A 119 16.25 9.40 16.12
CA ALA A 119 16.97 10.64 16.30
C ALA A 119 17.53 11.20 14.99
N ARG A 120 17.82 10.35 14.00
CA ARG A 120 18.57 10.73 12.80
C ARG A 120 17.79 10.62 11.49
N THR A 121 16.80 9.73 11.42
CA THR A 121 16.17 9.35 10.14
C THR A 121 14.66 9.57 10.17
N TRP A 122 14.02 9.41 11.33
CA TRP A 122 12.57 9.49 11.44
C TRP A 122 12.01 10.86 11.05
N ALA A 123 12.72 11.97 11.33
CA ALA A 123 12.28 13.32 10.96
C ALA A 123 11.96 13.46 9.46
N ASP A 124 12.88 13.01 8.61
CA ASP A 124 12.75 13.14 7.16
C ASP A 124 11.70 12.17 6.61
N ARG A 125 11.68 10.93 7.13
CA ARG A 125 10.69 9.92 6.73
C ARG A 125 9.27 10.28 7.16
N ALA A 126 9.10 10.78 8.38
CA ALA A 126 7.84 11.28 8.91
C ALA A 126 7.27 12.43 8.06
N SER A 127 8.15 13.33 7.59
CA SER A 127 7.74 14.44 6.72
C SER A 127 7.22 13.95 5.37
N ALA A 128 7.90 12.99 4.75
CA ALA A 128 7.43 12.37 3.52
C ALA A 128 6.12 11.58 3.72
N ALA A 129 6.07 10.80 4.79
CA ALA A 129 4.90 10.05 5.20
C ALA A 129 3.68 10.97 5.39
N TRP A 130 3.84 12.09 6.09
CA TRP A 130 2.77 13.06 6.31
C TRP A 130 2.15 13.58 5.01
N VAL A 131 2.98 13.93 4.02
CA VAL A 131 2.48 14.43 2.73
C VAL A 131 1.66 13.35 2.02
N GLY A 132 2.13 12.10 2.01
CA GLY A 132 1.39 10.99 1.41
C GLY A 132 0.09 10.66 2.16
N LEU A 133 0.12 10.68 3.49
CA LEU A 133 -1.07 10.48 4.33
C LEU A 133 -2.11 11.56 4.05
N GLU A 134 -1.74 12.83 4.00
CA GLU A 134 -2.66 13.94 3.71
C GLU A 134 -3.22 13.89 2.28
N ALA A 135 -2.41 13.51 1.29
CA ALA A 135 -2.89 13.27 -0.07
C ALA A 135 -3.92 12.14 -0.10
N SER A 136 -3.67 11.06 0.63
CA SER A 136 -4.58 9.92 0.76
C SER A 136 -5.88 10.30 1.47
N ARG A 137 -5.79 11.07 2.56
CA ARG A 137 -6.94 11.60 3.29
C ARG A 137 -7.80 12.46 2.37
N ALA A 138 -7.19 13.32 1.55
CA ALA A 138 -7.91 14.15 0.60
C ALA A 138 -8.65 13.32 -0.45
N VAL A 139 -8.03 12.25 -0.99
CA VAL A 139 -8.70 11.32 -1.92
C VAL A 139 -9.86 10.62 -1.23
N LEU A 140 -9.61 10.00 -0.05
CA LEU A 140 -10.61 9.29 0.75
C LEU A 140 -11.79 10.19 1.12
N GLY A 141 -11.55 11.45 1.50
CA GLY A 141 -12.60 12.36 1.94
C GLY A 141 -13.52 12.77 0.80
N ALA A 142 -12.97 12.85 -0.42
CA ALA A 142 -13.75 13.15 -1.61
C ALA A 142 -14.56 11.94 -2.13
N ILE A 143 -14.22 10.70 -1.74
CA ILE A 143 -14.95 9.46 -2.11
C ILE A 143 -15.67 8.79 -0.94
N GLY A 144 -15.65 9.38 0.25
CA GLY A 144 -15.93 8.70 1.53
C GLY A 144 -17.11 7.71 1.48
N PRO A 145 -18.32 8.14 1.07
CA PRO A 145 -19.48 7.25 1.01
C PRO A 145 -19.33 6.07 0.04
N ALA A 146 -18.72 6.30 -1.12
CA ALA A 146 -18.61 5.28 -2.16
C ALA A 146 -17.45 4.31 -1.88
N ALA A 147 -16.36 4.78 -1.26
CA ALA A 147 -15.31 3.91 -0.74
C ALA A 147 -15.85 3.01 0.39
N ASP A 148 -16.62 3.57 1.33
CA ASP A 148 -17.22 2.80 2.42
C ASP A 148 -18.19 1.72 1.93
N ALA A 149 -18.97 2.01 0.88
CA ALA A 149 -19.83 1.03 0.22
C ALA A 149 -19.04 -0.15 -0.38
N ILE A 150 -17.87 0.12 -0.97
CA ILE A 150 -16.99 -0.92 -1.52
C ILE A 150 -16.41 -1.78 -0.40
N PHE A 151 -15.91 -1.18 0.68
CA PHE A 151 -15.39 -1.94 1.82
C PHE A 151 -16.48 -2.74 2.54
N THR A 152 -17.67 -2.16 2.70
CA THR A 152 -18.82 -2.84 3.30
C THR A 152 -19.27 -4.03 2.45
N ARG A 153 -19.38 -3.83 1.12
CA ARG A 153 -19.71 -4.92 0.20
C ARG A 153 -18.63 -6.00 0.20
N ALA A 154 -17.36 -5.62 0.12
CA ALA A 154 -16.24 -6.55 0.21
C ALA A 154 -16.29 -7.33 1.52
N ALA A 155 -16.49 -6.68 2.67
CA ALA A 155 -16.62 -7.37 3.96
C ALA A 155 -17.80 -8.34 3.99
N SER A 156 -18.98 -7.91 3.52
CA SER A 156 -20.17 -8.77 3.42
C SER A 156 -19.92 -9.99 2.53
N ASP A 157 -19.34 -9.80 1.35
CA ASP A 157 -18.98 -10.89 0.43
C ASP A 157 -17.91 -11.81 1.05
N LEU A 158 -17.11 -11.29 1.99
CA LEU A 158 -16.15 -12.03 2.79
C LEU A 158 -16.77 -12.67 4.04
N GLY A 159 -18.08 -12.55 4.28
CA GLY A 159 -18.73 -13.05 5.49
C GLY A 159 -18.24 -12.36 6.77
N LEU A 160 -17.63 -11.18 6.63
CA LEU A 160 -17.12 -10.34 7.69
C LEU A 160 -18.09 -9.17 7.90
N THR A 161 -18.06 -8.60 9.09
CA THR A 161 -18.75 -7.34 9.35
C THR A 161 -17.74 -6.21 9.22
N TRP A 162 -17.97 -5.28 8.29
CA TRP A 162 -17.15 -4.07 8.22
C TRP A 162 -17.35 -3.28 9.52
N PRO A 163 -16.29 -3.03 10.31
CA PRO A 163 -16.44 -2.48 11.64
C PRO A 163 -17.02 -1.06 11.60
N ASP A 164 -17.81 -0.70 12.63
CA ASP A 164 -18.33 0.66 12.83
C ASP A 164 -17.30 1.62 13.47
N HIS A 165 -16.05 1.17 13.58
CA HIS A 165 -14.92 1.94 14.10
C HIS A 165 -13.80 2.01 13.05
N PRO A 166 -12.88 2.99 13.16
CA PRO A 166 -11.80 3.13 12.20
C PRO A 166 -10.88 1.90 12.15
N VAL A 167 -10.64 1.41 10.94
CA VAL A 167 -9.67 0.36 10.65
C VAL A 167 -8.31 1.01 10.37
N PRO A 168 -7.28 0.72 11.18
CA PRO A 168 -5.93 1.19 10.91
C PRO A 168 -5.33 0.41 9.74
N ILE A 169 -4.95 1.13 8.69
CA ILE A 169 -4.12 0.66 7.58
C ILE A 169 -2.75 1.27 7.79
N SER A 170 -1.76 0.42 8.04
CA SER A 170 -0.39 0.90 8.15
C SER A 170 0.19 1.25 6.78
N VAL A 171 1.06 2.24 6.79
CA VAL A 171 1.70 2.89 5.66
C VAL A 171 3.17 3.05 6.03
N VAL A 172 4.04 3.01 5.02
CA VAL A 172 5.47 3.29 5.13
C VAL A 172 5.82 4.44 4.20
N SER A 173 6.91 5.12 4.52
CA SER A 173 7.40 6.29 3.80
C SER A 173 7.85 5.86 2.41
N GLU A 174 8.51 4.70 2.34
CA GLU A 174 9.06 4.13 1.12
C GLU A 174 8.81 2.62 1.09
N ALA A 175 8.40 2.11 -0.07
CA ALA A 175 8.12 0.71 -0.27
C ALA A 175 9.44 -0.06 -0.28
N PRO A 176 9.64 -1.01 0.65
CA PRO A 176 10.73 -1.96 0.54
C PRO A 176 10.51 -2.90 -0.67
N PRO A 177 11.56 -3.35 -1.37
CA PRO A 177 11.48 -4.34 -2.45
C PRO A 177 11.26 -5.78 -1.94
N VAL A 178 10.91 -5.96 -0.66
CA VAL A 178 10.53 -7.26 -0.10
C VAL A 178 9.23 -7.76 -0.74
N GLY A 179 9.04 -9.08 -0.78
CA GLY A 179 7.85 -9.68 -1.37
C GLY A 179 6.58 -9.23 -0.63
N ARG A 180 5.46 -9.26 -1.35
CA ARG A 180 4.25 -8.53 -0.95
C ARG A 180 3.53 -9.17 0.24
N ALA A 181 3.65 -10.48 0.44
CA ALA A 181 3.03 -11.15 1.58
C ALA A 181 3.54 -10.55 2.91
N ALA A 182 4.81 -10.15 2.96
CA ALA A 182 5.46 -9.47 4.08
C ALA A 182 4.69 -8.27 4.63
N LEU A 183 4.00 -7.52 3.76
CA LEU A 183 3.61 -6.14 4.07
C LEU A 183 2.23 -5.75 3.53
N ALA A 184 1.56 -6.60 2.76
CA ALA A 184 0.23 -6.34 2.21
C ALA A 184 -0.83 -5.92 3.25
N PRO A 185 -0.86 -6.46 4.49
CA PRO A 185 -1.82 -5.99 5.49
C PRO A 185 -1.42 -4.66 6.15
N VAL A 186 -0.20 -4.17 5.92
CA VAL A 186 0.46 -3.22 6.85
C VAL A 186 1.25 -2.11 6.15
N ALA A 187 1.29 -2.01 4.81
CA ALA A 187 2.07 -0.94 4.19
C ALA A 187 1.57 -0.52 2.82
N LEU A 188 1.19 0.75 2.69
CA LEU A 188 1.25 1.51 1.44
C LEU A 188 2.51 2.39 1.45
N SER A 189 3.24 2.53 0.36
CA SER A 189 4.37 3.46 0.30
C SER A 189 3.93 4.87 0.00
N THR A 190 4.29 5.85 0.84
CA THR A 190 4.00 7.25 0.53
C THR A 190 4.85 7.77 -0.62
N ARG A 191 6.13 7.41 -0.77
CA ARG A 191 7.06 7.97 -1.78
C ARG A 191 6.92 7.43 -3.21
N GLY A 192 5.92 6.58 -3.46
CA GLY A 192 5.69 6.06 -4.81
C GLY A 192 5.09 7.09 -5.77
N ARG A 193 5.30 6.88 -7.09
CA ARG A 193 4.62 7.61 -8.20
C ARG A 193 3.09 7.67 -8.07
N CYS A 194 2.52 6.80 -7.25
CA CYS A 194 1.09 6.71 -7.00
C CYS A 194 0.59 7.71 -5.95
N PHE A 195 1.46 8.22 -5.08
CA PHE A 195 1.12 9.23 -4.07
C PHE A 195 1.81 10.58 -4.31
N PHE A 196 3.04 10.58 -4.83
CA PHE A 196 3.72 11.79 -5.29
C PHE A 196 3.63 11.87 -6.81
N ARG A 197 2.68 12.66 -7.30
CA ARG A 197 2.76 13.18 -8.66
C ARG A 197 3.93 14.15 -8.72
N ASP A 198 4.73 14.04 -9.78
CA ASP A 198 5.73 15.03 -10.18
C ASP A 198 5.04 16.40 -10.36
N ARG A 199 4.89 17.14 -9.26
CA ARG A 199 4.44 18.53 -9.30
C ARG A 199 5.66 19.40 -9.46
N ALA A 200 5.99 19.67 -10.73
CA ALA A 200 6.52 20.95 -11.15
C ALA A 200 7.85 21.44 -10.54
N THR A 201 8.85 20.56 -10.34
CA THR A 201 10.19 21.02 -9.90
C THR A 201 11.25 21.02 -11.00
N GLY A 202 11.00 20.46 -12.18
CA GLY A 202 11.92 20.54 -13.33
C GLY A 202 13.32 19.98 -13.06
N ARG A 203 13.52 19.29 -11.93
CA ARG A 203 14.67 18.44 -11.68
C ARG A 203 14.28 17.06 -12.16
N GLY A 204 15.14 16.47 -13.00
CA GLY A 204 14.95 15.11 -13.49
C GLY A 204 14.80 14.12 -12.32
N PRO A 205 14.36 12.89 -12.62
CA PRO A 205 14.22 11.87 -11.60
C PRO A 205 15.56 11.71 -10.89
N ASP A 206 15.60 11.95 -9.58
CA ASP A 206 16.68 11.42 -8.77
C ASP A 206 16.67 9.90 -9.01
N GLU A 207 17.71 9.36 -9.65
CA GLU A 207 17.85 7.96 -10.11
C GLU A 207 17.79 6.89 -8.99
N GLY A 208 17.28 7.22 -7.79
CA GLY A 208 17.26 6.33 -6.63
C GLY A 208 15.88 5.92 -6.10
N VAL A 209 14.77 6.60 -6.42
CA VAL A 209 13.48 6.36 -5.73
C VAL A 209 12.28 6.36 -6.69
N ASP A 210 12.35 5.51 -7.72
CA ASP A 210 11.38 5.54 -8.83
C ASP A 210 10.29 4.44 -8.77
N GLN A 211 10.19 3.75 -7.64
CA GLN A 211 9.54 2.44 -7.59
C GLN A 211 8.41 2.38 -6.56
N ALA A 212 7.20 2.75 -7.00
CA ALA A 212 5.97 2.38 -6.28
C ALA A 212 5.66 0.90 -6.50
N ARG A 213 5.09 0.22 -5.50
CA ARG A 213 4.57 -1.14 -5.71
C ARG A 213 3.22 -1.05 -6.41
N ILE A 214 2.94 -2.02 -7.28
CA ILE A 214 1.68 -2.12 -8.00
C ILE A 214 0.48 -2.10 -7.06
N LEU A 215 0.56 -2.73 -5.87
CA LEU A 215 -0.53 -2.70 -4.88
C LEU A 215 -0.85 -1.28 -4.42
N ASP A 216 0.19 -0.53 -4.09
CA ASP A 216 0.07 0.83 -3.58
C ASP A 216 -0.67 1.68 -4.63
N CYS A 217 -0.32 1.48 -5.89
CA CYS A 217 -0.94 2.11 -7.04
C CYS A 217 -2.37 1.63 -7.32
N LEU A 218 -2.59 0.32 -7.28
CA LEU A 218 -3.91 -0.29 -7.44
C LEU A 218 -4.87 0.26 -6.41
N LEU A 219 -4.45 0.37 -5.15
CA LEU A 219 -5.29 0.94 -4.12
C LEU A 219 -5.58 2.42 -4.37
N VAL A 220 -4.57 3.24 -4.65
CA VAL A 220 -4.80 4.67 -4.92
C VAL A 220 -5.72 4.87 -6.11
N HIS A 221 -5.53 4.10 -7.19
CA HIS A 221 -6.37 4.18 -8.37
C HIS A 221 -7.77 3.63 -8.12
N ALA A 222 -7.91 2.55 -7.36
CA ALA A 222 -9.20 2.01 -6.94
C ALA A 222 -9.97 3.05 -6.12
N LEU A 223 -9.31 3.71 -5.17
CA LEU A 223 -9.90 4.81 -4.41
C LEU A 223 -10.24 6.00 -5.33
N SER A 224 -9.36 6.38 -6.26
CA SER A 224 -9.61 7.53 -7.15
C SER A 224 -10.76 7.29 -8.14
N ALA A 225 -10.93 6.06 -8.65
CA ALA A 225 -11.99 5.71 -9.60
C ALA A 225 -13.40 5.76 -9.01
N VAL A 226 -13.52 5.86 -7.68
CA VAL A 226 -14.80 5.80 -6.96
C VAL A 226 -15.49 7.18 -6.87
N GLN A 227 -14.85 8.26 -7.36
CA GLN A 227 -15.41 9.62 -7.38
C GLN A 227 -16.62 9.85 -8.30
N GLY A 228 -17.11 8.83 -9.00
CA GLY A 228 -18.45 8.81 -9.61
C GLY A 228 -18.47 9.17 -11.10
N GLU A 229 -19.30 8.41 -11.84
CA GLU A 229 -19.86 8.50 -13.21
C GLU A 229 -19.04 9.03 -14.39
N ASP A 230 -18.03 9.89 -14.19
CA ASP A 230 -17.14 10.35 -15.24
C ASP A 230 -15.91 9.44 -15.34
N ALA A 231 -15.78 8.73 -16.47
CA ALA A 231 -14.61 7.95 -16.88
C ALA A 231 -13.27 8.75 -16.84
N ALA A 232 -13.34 10.08 -16.68
CA ALA A 232 -12.20 11.00 -16.64
C ALA A 232 -11.29 10.84 -15.40
N LEU A 233 -11.70 10.09 -14.38
CA LEU A 233 -10.92 9.88 -13.14
C LEU A 233 -10.25 8.50 -13.06
N ALA A 234 -10.45 7.69 -14.08
CA ALA A 234 -9.81 6.42 -14.19
C ALA A 234 -8.32 6.65 -14.57
N GLY A 235 -7.41 6.19 -13.72
CA GLY A 235 -5.99 6.53 -13.85
C GLY A 235 -5.29 5.82 -15.02
N PRO A 236 -3.97 6.02 -15.19
CA PRO A 236 -3.18 5.41 -16.27
C PRO A 236 -3.29 3.88 -16.36
N LEU A 237 -3.55 3.22 -15.23
CA LEU A 237 -3.79 1.78 -15.15
C LEU A 237 -5.12 1.39 -15.83
N HIS A 238 -6.22 2.07 -15.51
CA HIS A 238 -7.50 1.86 -16.19
C HIS A 238 -7.37 2.13 -17.69
N ASP A 239 -6.80 3.28 -18.06
CA ASP A 239 -6.70 3.69 -19.46
C ASP A 239 -5.89 2.69 -20.28
N THR A 240 -4.85 2.11 -19.67
CA THR A 240 -4.07 1.04 -20.31
C THR A 240 -4.88 -0.24 -20.42
N LEU A 241 -5.65 -0.64 -19.41
CA LEU A 241 -6.51 -1.83 -19.49
C LEU A 241 -7.59 -1.68 -20.57
N VAL A 242 -8.26 -0.52 -20.63
CA VAL A 242 -9.26 -0.22 -21.67
C VAL A 242 -8.63 -0.15 -23.06
N ARG A 243 -7.43 0.44 -23.18
CA ARG A 243 -6.68 0.45 -24.45
C ARG A 243 -6.31 -0.96 -24.91
N GLU A 244 -5.87 -1.82 -23.99
CA GLU A 244 -5.44 -3.19 -24.29
C GLU A 244 -6.62 -4.14 -24.57
N LEU A 245 -7.67 -4.08 -23.76
CA LEU A 245 -8.78 -5.06 -23.79
C LEU A 245 -10.03 -4.54 -24.52
N GLY A 246 -10.07 -3.26 -24.87
CA GLY A 246 -11.26 -2.58 -25.34
C GLY A 246 -12.18 -2.15 -24.19
N PRO A 247 -13.21 -1.32 -24.46
CA PRO A 247 -14.04 -0.71 -23.41
C PRO A 247 -14.74 -1.73 -22.50
N HIS A 248 -15.38 -2.74 -23.08
CA HIS A 248 -16.18 -3.69 -22.30
C HIS A 248 -15.31 -4.54 -21.35
N ASP A 249 -14.27 -5.19 -21.90
CA ASP A 249 -13.44 -6.09 -21.12
C ASP A 249 -12.42 -5.35 -20.24
N GLY A 250 -11.99 -4.16 -20.66
CA GLY A 250 -11.16 -3.27 -19.85
C GLY A 250 -11.86 -2.83 -18.57
N GLU A 251 -13.14 -2.43 -18.65
CA GLU A 251 -13.94 -2.04 -17.48
C GLU A 251 -14.20 -3.22 -16.53
N ARG A 252 -14.44 -4.41 -17.09
CA ARG A 252 -14.61 -5.64 -16.30
C ARG A 252 -13.31 -6.03 -15.60
N ALA A 253 -12.19 -5.97 -16.30
CA ALA A 253 -10.85 -6.17 -15.77
C ALA A 253 -10.52 -5.18 -14.64
N TRP A 254 -10.82 -3.90 -14.86
CA TRP A 254 -10.62 -2.83 -13.90
C TRP A 254 -11.45 -3.05 -12.62
N SER A 255 -12.72 -3.40 -12.77
CA SER A 255 -13.61 -3.71 -11.64
C SER A 255 -13.09 -4.87 -10.79
N LEU A 256 -12.54 -5.93 -11.40
CA LEU A 256 -11.96 -7.06 -10.68
C LEU A 256 -10.73 -6.65 -9.85
N LEU A 257 -9.89 -5.75 -10.38
CA LEU A 257 -8.75 -5.20 -9.66
C LEU A 257 -9.16 -4.35 -8.45
N ILE A 258 -10.23 -3.54 -8.58
CA ILE A 258 -10.80 -2.76 -7.46
C ILE A 258 -11.28 -3.69 -6.36
N ILE A 259 -12.11 -4.68 -6.70
CA ILE A 259 -12.69 -5.63 -5.74
C ILE A 259 -11.59 -6.33 -4.95
N HIS A 260 -10.55 -6.80 -5.64
CA HIS A 260 -9.48 -7.49 -4.95
C HIS A 260 -8.64 -6.55 -4.06
N SER A 261 -8.39 -5.31 -4.52
CA SER A 261 -7.66 -4.32 -3.71
C SER A 261 -8.40 -4.02 -2.41
N ALA A 262 -9.73 -3.82 -2.49
CA ALA A 262 -10.57 -3.65 -1.32
C ALA A 262 -10.56 -4.89 -0.42
N ALA A 263 -10.69 -6.10 -1.01
CA ALA A 263 -10.64 -7.34 -0.25
C ALA A 263 -9.31 -7.52 0.51
N THR A 264 -8.17 -7.18 -0.10
CA THR A 264 -6.82 -7.22 0.52
C THR A 264 -6.77 -6.41 1.82
N ILE A 265 -7.41 -5.24 1.83
CA ILE A 265 -7.49 -4.39 3.00
C ILE A 265 -8.36 -5.03 4.08
N VAL A 266 -9.56 -5.50 3.69
CA VAL A 266 -10.53 -6.05 4.65
C VAL A 266 -9.97 -7.27 5.37
N THR A 267 -9.31 -8.19 4.66
CA THR A 267 -8.74 -9.41 5.26
C THR A 267 -7.43 -9.17 6.00
N GLY A 268 -6.71 -8.11 5.66
CA GLY A 268 -5.51 -7.71 6.40
C GLY A 268 -5.81 -7.44 7.87
N TRP A 269 -7.04 -7.07 8.19
CA TRP A 269 -7.50 -6.80 9.55
C TRP A 269 -7.91 -8.06 10.35
N GLU A 270 -8.41 -9.13 9.71
CA GLU A 270 -8.79 -10.39 10.39
C GLU A 270 -8.32 -11.66 9.64
N PRO A 271 -7.19 -12.28 10.03
CA PRO A 271 -6.59 -13.41 9.31
C PRO A 271 -7.20 -14.79 9.64
N LYS A 272 -8.28 -14.88 10.42
CA LYS A 272 -8.71 -16.14 11.08
C LYS A 272 -9.43 -17.17 10.19
N HIS A 273 -9.55 -16.95 8.89
CA HIS A 273 -10.28 -17.87 8.02
C HIS A 273 -9.49 -18.18 6.74
N ARG A 274 -9.62 -19.43 6.22
CA ARG A 274 -9.26 -19.78 4.85
C ARG A 274 -9.65 -18.61 3.96
N SER A 275 -8.65 -17.95 3.37
CA SER A 275 -8.79 -16.57 2.93
C SER A 275 -10.07 -16.39 2.15
N VAL A 276 -10.97 -15.56 2.67
CA VAL A 276 -12.28 -15.37 2.03
C VAL A 276 -12.14 -14.66 0.67
N HIS A 277 -10.95 -14.10 0.42
CA HIS A 277 -10.37 -13.79 -0.91
C HIS A 277 -10.63 -14.84 -1.95
N ARG A 278 -10.51 -16.12 -1.59
CA ARG A 278 -10.72 -17.23 -2.50
C ARG A 278 -12.21 -17.30 -2.85
N ARG A 279 -13.12 -17.30 -1.88
CA ARG A 279 -14.56 -17.55 -2.13
C ARG A 279 -15.30 -16.45 -2.89
N SER A 280 -15.14 -15.19 -2.51
CA SER A 280 -15.83 -14.07 -3.17
C SER A 280 -15.34 -13.89 -4.60
N ALA A 281 -14.06 -14.13 -4.82
CA ALA A 281 -13.43 -13.90 -6.10
C ALA A 281 -13.47 -15.18 -6.98
N GLU A 282 -13.42 -16.40 -6.41
CA GLU A 282 -13.75 -17.69 -7.06
C GLU A 282 -15.09 -17.64 -7.77
N ALA A 283 -16.07 -16.90 -7.20
CA ALA A 283 -17.39 -16.75 -7.78
C ALA A 283 -17.43 -15.85 -9.04
N VAL A 284 -16.37 -15.06 -9.30
CA VAL A 284 -16.31 -14.12 -10.43
C VAL A 284 -15.32 -14.59 -11.49
N GLU A 285 -14.04 -14.79 -11.17
CA GLU A 285 -12.97 -15.14 -12.14
C GLU A 285 -11.74 -15.83 -11.48
N LEU A 286 -11.88 -17.08 -11.01
CA LEU A 286 -10.86 -17.83 -10.25
C LEU A 286 -9.46 -17.80 -10.89
N SER A 287 -9.37 -18.04 -12.20
CA SER A 287 -8.10 -18.10 -12.93
C SER A 287 -7.34 -16.77 -12.95
N MET A 288 -8.07 -15.64 -12.98
CA MET A 288 -7.47 -14.31 -12.88
C MET A 288 -6.97 -14.04 -11.46
N LEU A 289 -7.66 -14.59 -10.46
CA LEU A 289 -7.32 -14.38 -9.05
C LEU A 289 -6.17 -15.20 -8.58
N GLU A 290 -6.06 -16.45 -9.03
CA GLU A 290 -4.87 -17.27 -8.78
C GLU A 290 -3.65 -16.63 -9.40
N TRP A 291 -3.78 -16.09 -10.62
CA TRP A 291 -2.73 -15.34 -11.27
C TRP A 291 -2.40 -14.07 -10.49
N LEU A 292 -3.39 -13.25 -10.17
CA LEU A 292 -3.20 -12.03 -9.40
C LEU A 292 -2.56 -12.31 -8.05
N ALA A 293 -3.01 -13.33 -7.31
CA ALA A 293 -2.43 -13.73 -6.03
C ALA A 293 -0.97 -14.17 -6.17
N LYS A 294 -0.64 -14.90 -7.23
CA LYS A 294 0.74 -15.31 -7.54
C LYS A 294 1.62 -14.10 -7.88
N GLU A 295 1.15 -13.26 -8.79
CA GLU A 295 1.85 -12.05 -9.20
C GLU A 295 2.03 -11.08 -8.06
N TRP A 296 1.04 -11.00 -7.18
CA TRP A 296 1.10 -10.21 -5.98
C TRP A 296 2.14 -10.73 -5.01
N ARG A 297 2.18 -12.02 -4.68
CA ARG A 297 3.23 -12.57 -3.78
C ARG A 297 4.65 -12.23 -4.25
N GLY A 298 4.88 -12.20 -5.56
CA GLY A 298 6.18 -11.87 -6.18
C GLY A 298 6.30 -10.45 -6.74
N ALA A 299 5.36 -9.54 -6.47
CA ALA A 299 5.29 -8.26 -7.15
C ALA A 299 6.51 -7.40 -6.84
N ARG A 300 7.34 -7.17 -7.87
CA ARG A 300 8.38 -6.15 -7.84
C ARG A 300 7.75 -4.81 -8.15
N ALA A 301 8.45 -3.74 -7.81
CA ALA A 301 8.08 -2.46 -8.38
C ALA A 301 8.28 -2.53 -9.90
N GLU A 302 7.18 -2.32 -10.62
CA GLU A 302 7.15 -2.22 -12.07
C GLU A 302 6.22 -1.06 -12.46
N PRO A 303 6.42 -0.47 -13.64
CA PRO A 303 5.50 0.53 -14.17
C PRO A 303 4.06 0.01 -14.27
N LEU A 304 3.06 0.86 -14.02
CA LEU A 304 1.65 0.48 -14.01
C LEU A 304 1.16 -0.04 -15.37
N ASP A 305 1.69 0.51 -16.46
CA ASP A 305 1.43 0.11 -17.83
C ASP A 305 2.00 -1.29 -18.13
N ALA A 306 3.19 -1.61 -17.61
CA ALA A 306 3.77 -2.95 -17.72
C ALA A 306 2.91 -3.99 -17.00
N PHE A 307 2.46 -3.68 -15.78
CA PHE A 307 1.51 -4.54 -15.06
C PHE A 307 0.18 -4.69 -15.81
N ALA A 308 -0.39 -3.57 -16.28
CA ALA A 308 -1.65 -3.56 -17.02
C ALA A 308 -1.58 -4.42 -18.29
N ALA A 309 -0.49 -4.34 -19.05
CA ALA A 309 -0.27 -5.15 -20.23
C ALA A 309 -0.19 -6.65 -19.91
N ARG A 310 0.50 -7.01 -18.82
CA ARG A 310 0.58 -8.41 -18.36
C ARG A 310 -0.78 -8.92 -17.85
N TYR A 311 -1.51 -8.10 -17.12
CA TYR A 311 -2.87 -8.39 -16.69
C TYR A 311 -3.79 -8.61 -17.89
N ALA A 312 -3.71 -7.73 -18.90
CA ALA A 312 -4.48 -7.85 -20.13
C ALA A 312 -4.10 -9.10 -20.93
N ALA A 313 -2.81 -9.44 -21.02
CA ALA A 313 -2.36 -10.68 -21.65
C ALA A 313 -2.99 -11.90 -20.95
N ARG A 314 -2.92 -11.94 -19.62
CA ARG A 314 -3.56 -13.02 -18.85
C ARG A 314 -5.08 -13.04 -19.02
N TRP A 315 -5.72 -11.88 -19.07
CA TRP A 315 -7.16 -11.78 -19.31
C TRP A 315 -7.55 -12.45 -20.62
N ARG A 316 -6.82 -12.17 -21.71
CA ARG A 316 -7.06 -12.78 -23.03
C ARG A 316 -6.83 -14.30 -23.03
N GLU A 317 -5.87 -14.81 -22.25
CA GLU A 317 -5.66 -16.25 -22.08
C GLU A 317 -6.85 -16.94 -21.40
N VAL A 318 -7.45 -16.27 -20.39
CA VAL A 318 -8.60 -16.80 -19.63
C VAL A 318 -9.91 -16.61 -20.39
N HIS A 319 -10.01 -15.54 -21.19
CA HIS A 319 -11.19 -15.15 -21.98
C HIS A 319 -10.85 -15.09 -23.47
N PRO A 320 -10.64 -16.23 -24.14
CA PRO A 320 -10.40 -16.23 -25.57
C PRO A 320 -11.61 -15.62 -26.28
N ALA A 321 -11.35 -14.76 -27.28
CA ALA A 321 -12.40 -14.23 -28.13
C ALA A 321 -13.17 -15.40 -28.76
N LYS A 322 -14.50 -15.36 -28.69
CA LYS A 322 -15.32 -16.31 -29.44
C LYS A 322 -15.20 -15.93 -30.92
N GLU A 323 -14.57 -16.81 -31.69
CA GLU A 323 -14.56 -16.75 -33.16
C GLU A 323 -15.98 -16.83 -33.74
#